data_AF-A0A1J6IV48-F1
#
_entry.id   AF-A0A1J6IV48-F1
#
_cell.length_a   1.000
_cell.length_b   1.000
_cell.length_c   1.000
_cell.angle_alpha   90.00
_cell.angle_beta   90.00
_cell.angle_gamma   90.00
#
_symmetry.space_group_name_H-M   'P 1'
#
loop_
_entity.id
_entity.type
_entity.pdbx_description
1 polymer ?
#
loop_
_entity_poly.entity_id
_entity_poly.type
_entity_poly.pdbx_seq_one_letter_code
_entity_poly.pdbx_strand_id
1 'polypeptide(L)'
;MYDFGRKIWTTKGEEHEEGKKKFIDSLKLLELEALGDMPYFGGENFGFVDIALIGFYSWFYAYETFGNFSIEAECPKLVAWGKRCMQRESVSTSLANPHKIYEMLQVFRKIHGIE
;
A
#
# COMPACT_ATOMS: atom_id res chain seq x y z
N MET A 1 -0.01 9.54 1.72
CA MET A 1 0.01 8.06 1.77
C MET A 1 -0.52 7.49 3.07
N TYR A 2 0.17 7.66 4.21
CA TYR A 2 -0.27 7.11 5.51
C TYR A 2 -1.70 7.53 5.90
N ASP A 3 -2.00 8.84 5.88
CA ASP A 3 -3.32 9.33 6.31
C ASP A 3 -4.47 8.82 5.43
N PHE A 4 -4.27 8.81 4.10
CA PHE A 4 -5.28 8.33 3.16
C PHE A 4 -5.46 6.81 3.24
N GLY A 5 -4.36 6.06 3.37
CA GLY A 5 -4.40 4.60 3.57
C GLY A 5 -5.08 4.23 4.89
N ARG A 6 -4.88 5.03 5.95
CA ARG A 6 -5.57 4.85 7.23
C ARG A 6 -7.08 4.99 7.06
N LYS A 7 -7.54 6.02 6.35
CA LYS A 7 -8.97 6.26 6.12
C LYS A 7 -9.67 5.05 5.50
N ILE A 8 -9.04 4.35 4.55
CA ILE A 8 -9.60 3.16 3.90
C ILE A 8 -10.07 2.09 4.92
N TRP A 9 -9.33 1.87 6.01
CA TRP A 9 -9.71 0.85 6.99
C TRP A 9 -10.31 1.40 8.28
N THR A 10 -10.37 2.72 8.48
CA THR A 10 -10.94 3.34 9.70
C THR A 10 -12.25 4.11 9.50
N THR A 11 -12.65 4.43 8.26
CA THR A 11 -13.84 5.28 8.01
C THR A 11 -14.90 4.57 7.16
N LYS A 12 -16.07 5.20 7.01
CA LYS A 12 -17.21 4.75 6.19
C LYS A 12 -17.78 5.94 5.40
N GLY A 13 -18.66 5.67 4.44
CA GLY A 13 -19.40 6.70 3.71
C GLY A 13 -18.51 7.62 2.88
N GLU A 14 -18.83 8.92 2.84
CA GLU A 14 -18.14 9.89 1.99
C GLU A 14 -16.65 10.03 2.34
N GLU A 15 -16.29 10.02 3.63
CA GLU A 15 -14.89 10.12 4.04
C GLU A 15 -14.05 8.91 3.59
N HIS A 16 -14.66 7.73 3.53
CA HIS A 16 -14.01 6.53 3.01
C HIS A 16 -13.73 6.65 1.51
N GLU A 17 -14.72 7.10 0.73
CA GLU A 17 -14.58 7.26 -0.72
C GLU A 17 -13.56 8.36 -1.07
N GLU A 18 -13.56 9.48 -0.34
CA GLU A 18 -12.56 10.54 -0.50
C GLU A 18 -11.14 10.04 -0.14
N GLY A 19 -11.02 9.30 0.96
CA GLY A 19 -9.77 8.69 1.41
C GLY A 19 -9.19 7.72 0.36
N LYS A 20 -10.04 6.83 -0.18
CA LYS A 20 -9.69 5.90 -1.24
C LYS A 20 -9.21 6.63 -2.50
N LYS A 21 -9.95 7.64 -2.97
CA LYS A 21 -9.55 8.43 -4.14
C LYS A 21 -8.18 9.08 -3.96
N LYS A 22 -7.98 9.80 -2.85
CA LYS A 22 -6.71 10.47 -2.54
C LYS A 22 -5.55 9.49 -2.37
N PHE A 23 -5.82 8.29 -1.86
CA PHE A 23 -4.83 7.22 -1.77
C PHE A 23 -4.40 6.73 -3.16
N ILE A 24 -5.36 6.41 -4.05
CA ILE A 24 -5.06 5.97 -5.42
C ILE A 24 -4.32 7.07 -6.19
N ASP A 25 -4.77 8.33 -6.10
CA ASP A 25 -4.10 9.46 -6.75
C ASP A 25 -2.65 9.62 -6.26
N SER A 26 -2.39 9.39 -4.97
CA SER A 26 -1.03 9.40 -4.40
C SER A 26 -0.17 8.25 -4.95
N LEU A 27 -0.74 7.05 -5.12
CA LEU A 27 -0.03 5.91 -5.69
C LEU A 27 0.33 6.16 -7.16
N LYS A 28 -0.60 6.73 -7.94
CA LYS A 28 -0.37 7.10 -9.34
C LYS A 28 0.75 8.14 -9.47
N LEU A 29 0.76 9.14 -8.59
CA LEU A 29 1.83 10.14 -8.57
C LEU A 29 3.20 9.47 -8.27
N LEU A 30 3.26 8.56 -7.31
CA LEU A 30 4.49 7.81 -7.02
C LEU A 30 4.93 6.95 -8.20
N GLU A 31 4.01 6.26 -8.85
CA GLU A 31 4.31 5.42 -10.01
C GLU A 31 4.81 6.24 -11.19
N LEU A 32 4.11 7.32 -11.55
CA LEU A 32 4.39 8.09 -12.76
C LEU A 32 5.60 9.01 -12.60
N GLU A 33 5.66 9.78 -11.51
CA GLU A 33 6.62 10.87 -11.36
C GLU A 33 7.89 10.46 -10.59
N ALA A 34 7.78 9.51 -9.66
CA ALA A 34 8.90 9.15 -8.79
C ALA A 34 9.57 7.82 -9.18
N LEU A 35 8.78 6.78 -9.51
CA LEU A 35 9.32 5.50 -9.99
C LEU A 35 9.64 5.55 -11.49
N GLY A 36 8.68 6.03 -12.29
CA GLY A 36 8.81 6.11 -13.74
C GLY A 36 9.05 4.73 -14.37
N ASP A 37 10.17 4.60 -15.08
CA ASP A 37 10.62 3.34 -15.70
C ASP A 37 11.78 2.69 -14.93
N MET A 38 12.19 3.26 -13.79
CA MET A 38 13.29 2.71 -12.99
C MET A 38 12.86 1.43 -12.26
N PRO A 39 13.78 0.48 -12.02
CA PRO A 39 13.47 -0.73 -11.27
C PRO A 39 13.18 -0.45 -9.78
N TYR A 40 13.73 0.65 -9.25
CA TYR A 40 13.60 1.11 -7.86
C TYR A 40 13.46 2.63 -7.81
N PHE A 41 12.91 3.16 -6.71
CA PHE A 41 12.90 4.61 -6.47
C PHE A 41 14.31 5.19 -6.26
N GLY A 42 15.28 4.36 -5.83
CA GLY A 42 16.70 4.69 -5.84
C GLY A 42 17.37 4.68 -7.23
N GLY A 43 16.60 4.51 -8.31
CA GLY A 43 17.09 4.36 -9.68
C GLY A 43 17.41 2.90 -10.00
N GLU A 44 18.65 2.63 -10.44
CA GLU A 44 19.10 1.26 -10.76
C GLU A 44 19.20 0.35 -9.54
N ASN A 45 19.36 0.94 -8.35
CA ASN A 45 19.59 0.21 -7.11
C ASN A 45 18.52 0.53 -6.07
N PHE A 46 18.21 -0.46 -5.24
CA PHE A 46 17.34 -0.30 -4.08
C PHE A 46 17.94 0.72 -3.10
N GLY A 47 17.17 1.77 -2.79
CA GLY A 47 17.65 2.93 -2.04
C GLY A 47 16.72 3.37 -0.91
N PHE A 48 16.97 4.58 -0.42
CA PHE A 48 16.29 5.13 0.76
C PHE A 48 14.77 5.21 0.60
N VAL A 49 14.29 5.70 -0.55
CA VAL A 49 12.85 5.83 -0.82
C VAL A 49 12.19 4.46 -0.90
N ASP A 50 12.87 3.45 -1.44
CA ASP A 50 12.35 2.08 -1.46
C ASP A 50 12.17 1.54 -0.04
N ILE A 51 13.16 1.76 0.85
CA ILE A 51 13.08 1.38 2.27
C ILE A 51 11.89 2.07 2.95
N ALA A 52 11.70 3.36 2.69
CA ALA A 52 10.62 4.14 3.29
C ALA A 52 9.22 3.70 2.83
N LEU A 53 9.08 3.26 1.58
CA LEU A 53 7.79 2.91 0.98
C LEU A 53 7.44 1.43 1.09
N ILE A 54 8.42 0.52 1.06
CA ILE A 54 8.14 -0.92 0.89
C ILE A 54 7.33 -1.50 2.04
N GLY A 55 7.42 -0.94 3.25
CA GLY A 55 6.57 -1.34 4.38
C GLY A 55 5.07 -1.28 4.06
N PHE A 56 4.62 -0.29 3.28
CA PHE A 56 3.22 -0.15 2.88
C PHE A 56 2.75 -1.25 1.93
N TYR A 57 3.66 -1.90 1.19
CA TYR A 57 3.30 -2.98 0.26
C TYR A 57 2.61 -4.15 0.99
N SER A 58 3.06 -4.48 2.20
CA SER A 58 2.41 -5.51 3.04
C SER A 58 0.96 -5.17 3.42
N TRP A 59 0.58 -3.89 3.39
CA TRP A 59 -0.77 -3.42 3.71
C TRP A 59 -1.71 -3.38 2.50
N PHE A 60 -1.20 -3.56 1.28
CA PHE A 60 -1.98 -3.41 0.05
C PHE A 60 -3.20 -4.33 0.04
N TYR A 61 -3.04 -5.59 0.43
CA TYR A 61 -4.15 -6.54 0.53
C TYR A 61 -5.29 -6.01 1.42
N ALA A 62 -4.96 -5.41 2.57
CA ALA A 62 -5.98 -4.84 3.45
C ALA A 62 -6.64 -3.60 2.81
N TYR A 63 -5.87 -2.72 2.17
CA TYR A 63 -6.42 -1.56 1.48
C TYR A 63 -7.35 -1.96 0.34
N GLU A 64 -6.96 -2.91 -0.50
CA GLU A 64 -7.77 -3.44 -1.60
C GLU A 64 -9.07 -4.07 -1.08
N THR A 65 -8.98 -4.86 0.00
CA THR A 65 -10.14 -5.54 0.58
C THR A 65 -11.13 -4.56 1.24
N PHE A 66 -10.64 -3.64 2.08
CA PHE A 66 -11.53 -2.66 2.73
C PHE A 66 -12.03 -1.58 1.77
N GLY A 67 -11.20 -1.18 0.81
CA GLY A 67 -11.53 -0.15 -0.17
C GLY A 67 -12.30 -0.64 -1.39
N ASN A 68 -12.39 -1.96 -1.60
CA ASN A 68 -13.00 -2.61 -2.76
C ASN A 68 -12.47 -2.05 -4.09
N PHE A 69 -11.14 -2.10 -4.27
CA PHE A 69 -10.44 -1.70 -5.50
C PHE A 69 -9.20 -2.57 -5.71
N SER A 70 -8.55 -2.45 -6.87
CA SER A 70 -7.29 -3.13 -7.17
C SER A 70 -6.18 -2.11 -7.38
N ILE A 71 -5.11 -2.20 -6.59
CA ILE A 71 -3.93 -1.37 -6.76
C ILE A 71 -3.18 -1.78 -8.04
N GLU A 72 -3.14 -3.07 -8.38
CA GLU A 72 -2.49 -3.54 -9.61
C GLU A 72 -3.18 -3.02 -10.88
N ALA A 73 -4.51 -2.87 -10.86
CA ALA A 73 -5.25 -2.29 -11.98
C ALA A 73 -4.97 -0.79 -12.17
N GLU A 74 -4.73 -0.05 -11.08
CA GLU A 74 -4.51 1.40 -11.10
C GLU A 74 -3.03 1.79 -11.23
N CYS A 75 -2.14 0.97 -10.68
CA CYS A 75 -0.69 1.21 -10.54
C CYS A 75 0.12 -0.10 -10.76
N PRO A 76 0.15 -0.65 -11.99
CA PRO A 76 0.78 -1.93 -12.27
C PRO A 76 2.32 -1.93 -12.10
N LYS A 77 3.01 -0.83 -12.43
CA LYS A 77 4.47 -0.74 -12.26
C LYS A 77 4.85 -0.67 -10.79
N LEU A 78 4.05 -0.02 -9.96
CA LEU A 78 4.25 0.03 -8.52
C LEU A 78 4.06 -1.35 -7.88
N VAL A 79 3.06 -2.13 -8.33
CA VAL A 79 2.92 -3.53 -7.88
C VAL A 79 4.10 -4.38 -8.34
N ALA A 80 4.57 -4.19 -9.57
CA ALA A 80 5.77 -4.87 -10.07
C ALA A 80 7.03 -4.50 -9.27
N TRP A 81 7.18 -3.23 -8.90
CA TRP A 81 8.23 -2.75 -7.99
C TRP A 81 8.15 -3.46 -6.63
N GLY A 82 6.97 -3.53 -6.01
CA GLY A 82 6.78 -4.24 -4.75
C GLY A 82 7.16 -5.72 -4.84
N LYS A 83 6.70 -6.42 -5.89
CA LYS A 83 7.07 -7.82 -6.18
C LYS A 83 8.58 -8.00 -6.36
N ARG A 84 9.26 -7.05 -7.00
CA ARG A 84 10.72 -7.03 -7.17
C ARG A 84 11.45 -6.80 -5.85
N CYS A 85 10.99 -5.85 -5.03
CA CYS A 85 11.54 -5.62 -3.70
C CYS A 85 11.42 -6.86 -2.80
N MET A 86 10.31 -7.59 -2.89
CA MET A 86 10.11 -8.85 -2.16
C MET A 86 11.07 -9.98 -2.54
N GLN A 87 11.79 -9.89 -3.66
CA GLN A 87 12.87 -10.84 -4.00
C GLN A 87 14.13 -10.62 -3.17
N ARG A 88 14.25 -9.48 -2.46
CA ARG A 88 15.37 -9.20 -1.56
C ARG A 88 15.11 -9.85 -0.21
N GLU A 89 16.04 -10.68 0.26
CA GLU A 89 15.94 -11.33 1.57
C GLU A 89 15.72 -10.33 2.72
N SER A 90 16.39 -9.17 2.66
CA SER A 90 16.23 -8.10 3.66
C SER A 90 14.80 -7.54 3.73
N VAL A 91 14.05 -7.60 2.64
CA VAL A 91 12.66 -7.13 2.57
C VAL A 91 11.71 -8.25 2.96
N SER A 92 11.86 -9.44 2.36
CA SER A 92 10.95 -10.57 2.58
C SER A 92 10.93 -11.07 4.02
N THR A 93 12.06 -10.96 4.73
CA THR A 93 12.17 -11.33 6.15
C THR A 93 11.70 -10.23 7.11
N SER A 94 11.64 -8.97 6.66
CA SER A 94 11.26 -7.83 7.50
C SER A 94 9.76 -7.50 7.46
N LEU A 95 9.09 -7.78 6.34
CA LEU A 95 7.69 -7.41 6.14
C LEU A 95 6.74 -8.42 6.80
N ALA A 96 5.68 -7.90 7.43
CA ALA A 96 4.63 -8.74 7.99
C ALA A 96 3.78 -9.39 6.87
N ASN A 97 3.18 -10.54 7.19
CA ASN A 97 2.28 -11.22 6.26
C ASN A 97 1.02 -10.37 5.99
N PRO A 98 0.66 -10.10 4.73
CA PRO A 98 -0.49 -9.25 4.39
C PRO A 98 -1.83 -9.71 5.00
N HIS A 99 -2.06 -11.03 5.09
CA HIS A 99 -3.28 -11.58 5.68
C HIS A 99 -3.34 -11.34 7.19
N LYS A 100 -2.20 -11.45 7.89
CA LYS A 100 -2.13 -11.15 9.33
C LYS A 100 -2.40 -9.68 9.63
N ILE A 101 -1.92 -8.78 8.77
CA ILE A 101 -2.26 -7.35 8.87
C ILE A 101 -3.78 -7.17 8.71
N TYR A 102 -4.37 -7.76 7.67
CA TYR A 102 -5.81 -7.69 7.47
C TYR A 102 -6.62 -8.20 8.66
N GLU A 103 -6.29 -9.39 9.18
CA GLU A 103 -6.93 -9.98 10.38
C GLU A 103 -6.83 -9.05 11.60
N MET A 104 -5.64 -8.48 11.85
CA MET A 104 -5.43 -7.50 12.92
C MET A 104 -6.34 -6.28 12.76
N LEU A 105 -6.49 -5.77 11.54
CA LEU A 105 -7.35 -4.61 11.26
C LEU A 105 -8.83 -4.96 11.38
N GLN A 106 -9.25 -6.19 11.05
CA GLN A 106 -10.63 -6.63 11.30
C GLN A 106 -10.94 -6.61 12.81
N VAL A 107 -10.05 -7.16 13.64
CA VAL A 107 -10.19 -7.12 15.11
C VAL A 107 -10.25 -5.68 15.60
N PHE A 108 -9.37 -4.80 15.10
CA PHE A 108 -9.40 -3.38 15.45
C PHE A 108 -10.74 -2.74 15.13
N ARG A 109 -11.27 -2.94 13.91
CA ARG A 109 -12.54 -2.35 13.47
C ARG A 109 -13.70 -2.81 14.35
N LYS A 110 -13.73 -4.10 14.72
CA LYS A 110 -14.73 -4.65 15.64
C LYS A 110 -14.68 -4.00 17.02
N ILE A 111 -13.47 -3.87 17.60
CA ILE A 111 -13.28 -3.26 18.93
C ILE A 111 -13.75 -1.79 18.95
N HIS A 112 -13.56 -1.07 17.84
CA HIS A 112 -13.88 0.36 17.75
C HIS A 112 -15.25 0.65 17.11
N GLY A 113 -16.09 -0.37 16.84
CA GLY A 113 -17.42 -0.17 16.25
C GLY A 113 -17.41 0.36 14.82
N ILE A 114 -16.36 0.06 14.05
CA ILE A 114 -16.17 0.45 12.64
C ILE A 114 -16.64 -0.67 11.69
N GLU A 115 -16.98 -1.87 12.17
CA GLU A 115 -17.67 -2.88 11.33
C GLU A 115 -19.11 -2.47 11.05
#